data_AF-A0A976HDG8-F1
#
_entry.id   AF-A0A976HDG8-F1
#
_cell.length_a   1.000
_cell.length_b   1.000
_cell.length_c   1.000
_cell.angle_alpha   90.00
_cell.angle_beta   90.00
_cell.angle_gamma   90.00
#
_symmetry.space_group_name_H-M   'P 1'
#
loop_
_entity.id
_entity.type
_entity.pdbx_description
1 polymer ?
#
loop_
_entity_poly.entity_id
_entity_poly.type
_entity_poly.pdbx_seq_one_letter_code
_entity_poly.pdbx_strand_id
1 'polypeptide(L)' 'MNRYPRDFRGHGPTPPNPRWPGGAKVAISLVLNYEEGGENNLLHGDAQS' A
#
# COMPACT_ATOMS: atom_id res chain seq x y z
N MET A 1 -27.07 -0.62 10.09
CA MET A 1 -25.64 -0.29 10.30
C MET A 1 -24.81 -1.50 9.94
N ASN A 2 -23.80 -1.35 9.09
CA ASN A 2 -22.87 -2.45 8.81
C ASN A 2 -22.04 -2.72 10.07
N ARG A 3 -22.16 -3.93 10.64
CA ARG A 3 -21.61 -4.28 11.96
C ARG A 3 -20.08 -4.29 11.98
N TYR A 4 -19.45 -4.50 10.83
CA TYR A 4 -18.00 -4.52 10.69
C TYR A 4 -17.58 -3.69 9.47
N PRO A 5 -16.67 -2.71 9.64
CA PRO A 5 -16.23 -1.84 8.54
C PRO A 5 -15.15 -2.48 7.66
N ARG A 6 -14.76 -3.73 7.95
CA ARG A 6 -13.67 -4.44 7.28
C ARG A 6 -14.22 -5.46 6.31
N ASP A 7 -13.63 -5.53 5.13
CA ASP A 7 -13.76 -6.69 4.26
C ASP A 7 -12.79 -7.78 4.71
N PHE A 8 -13.34 -8.91 5.15
CA PHE A 8 -12.58 -10.10 5.53
C PHE A 8 -12.55 -11.18 4.44
N ARG A 9 -13.29 -10.99 3.35
CA ARG A 9 -13.42 -11.96 2.26
C ARG A 9 -12.44 -11.66 1.14
N GLY A 10 -12.27 -10.38 0.79
CA GLY A 10 -11.47 -9.98 -0.37
C GLY A 10 -11.91 -10.73 -1.63
N HIS A 11 -10.95 -11.24 -2.39
CA HIS A 11 -11.21 -12.02 -3.60
C HIS A 11 -11.59 -13.49 -3.37
N GLY A 12 -11.48 -14.01 -2.14
CA GLY A 12 -11.74 -15.43 -1.86
C GLY A 12 -10.86 -16.40 -2.67
N PRO A 13 -11.30 -17.66 -2.87
CA PRO A 13 -10.52 -18.70 -3.56
C PRO A 13 -10.29 -18.47 -5.07
N THR A 14 -11.04 -17.57 -5.70
CA THR A 14 -11.03 -17.32 -7.15
C THR A 14 -10.75 -15.85 -7.46
N PRO A 15 -9.49 -15.41 -7.39
CA PRO A 15 -9.11 -14.04 -7.75
C PRO A 15 -9.24 -13.78 -9.25
N PRO A 16 -9.51 -12.52 -9.64
CA PRO A 16 -9.61 -12.14 -11.05
C PRO A 16 -8.25 -12.29 -11.76
N ASN A 17 -8.29 -12.64 -13.05
CA ASN A 17 -7.10 -12.58 -13.89
C ASN A 17 -6.75 -11.09 -14.18
N PRO A 18 -5.55 -10.61 -13.81
CA PRO A 18 -5.19 -9.21 -13.94
C PRO A 18 -4.95 -8.76 -15.39
N ARG A 19 -4.81 -9.69 -16.35
CA ARG A 19 -4.62 -9.41 -17.78
C ARG A 19 -3.49 -8.41 -18.06
N TRP A 20 -2.31 -8.67 -17.50
CA TRP A 20 -1.15 -7.81 -17.72
C TRP A 20 -0.78 -7.69 -19.21
N PRO A 21 -0.28 -6.51 -19.64
CA PRO A 21 0.13 -6.29 -21.03
C PRO A 21 1.10 -7.38 -21.53
N GLY A 22 0.97 -7.76 -22.79
CA GLY A 22 1.83 -8.77 -23.42
C GLY A 22 1.71 -10.18 -22.83
N GLY A 23 0.69 -10.46 -22.01
CA GLY A 23 0.54 -11.77 -21.36
C GLY A 23 1.55 -12.02 -20.23
N ALA A 24 2.13 -10.94 -19.67
CA ALA A 24 3.08 -11.03 -18.57
C ALA A 24 2.49 -11.79 -17.38
N LYS A 25 3.33 -12.58 -16.70
CA LYS A 25 2.91 -13.42 -15.56
C LYS A 25 2.95 -12.69 -14.22
N VAL A 26 3.67 -11.58 -14.15
CA VAL A 26 3.86 -10.77 -12.95
C VAL A 26 4.02 -9.31 -13.36
N ALA A 27 3.53 -8.41 -12.51
CA ALA A 27 3.85 -6.98 -12.58
C ALA A 27 4.86 -6.66 -11.47
N ILE A 28 5.96 -6.01 -11.81
CA ILE A 28 6.96 -5.54 -10.86
C ILE A 28 6.70 -4.06 -10.60
N SER A 29 6.59 -3.67 -9.32
CA SER A 29 6.41 -2.28 -8.90
C SER A 29 7.57 -1.90 -7.98
N LEU A 30 8.52 -1.13 -8.50
CA LEU A 30 9.61 -0.56 -7.71
C LEU A 30 9.15 0.77 -7.13
N VAL A 31 9.23 0.90 -5.81
CA VAL A 31 8.86 2.12 -5.09
C VAL A 31 10.08 2.59 -4.33
N LEU A 32 10.47 3.85 -4.57
CA LEU A 32 11.51 4.53 -3.81
C LEU A 32 10.82 5.60 -2.98
N ASN A 33 10.81 5.40 -1.68
CA ASN A 33 10.46 6.46 -0.76
C ASN A 33 11.72 7.30 -0.56
N TYR A 34 11.56 8.61 -0.61
CA TYR A 34 12.58 9.56 -0.22
C TYR A 34 11.98 10.48 0.83
N GLU A 35 12.10 10.05 2.07
CA GLU A 35 11.53 10.69 3.25
C GLU A 35 12.64 11.11 4.22
N GLU A 36 13.90 10.89 3.84
CA GLU A 36 15.07 11.20 4.66
C GLU A 36 15.18 12.70 4.91
N GLY A 37 15.20 13.09 6.18
CA GLY A 37 15.10 14.48 6.61
C GLY A 37 13.65 14.97 6.78
N GLY A 38 12.65 14.14 6.47
CA GLY A 38 11.23 14.38 6.72
C GLY A 38 10.70 13.62 7.94
N GLU A 39 11.55 12.89 8.65
CA GLU A 39 11.18 12.28 9.93
C GLU A 39 10.89 13.33 10.99
N ASN A 40 10.11 12.93 12.01
CA ASN A 40 9.85 13.79 13.15
C ASN A 40 11.17 14.24 13.78
N ASN A 41 11.35 15.54 13.90
CA ASN A 41 12.57 16.12 14.41
C ASN A 41 12.29 17.45 15.11
N LEU A 42 12.84 17.63 16.31
CA LEU A 42 12.74 18.90 17.03
C LEU A 42 13.28 20.07 16.21
N LEU A 43 14.32 19.84 15.38
CA LEU A 43 14.87 20.85 14.48
C LEU A 43 13.87 21.30 13.40
N HIS A 44 12.87 20.47 13.10
CA HIS A 44 11.78 20.78 12.19
C HIS A 44 10.54 21.33 12.91
N GLY A 45 10.61 21.53 14.24
CA GLY A 45 9.55 22.10 15.06
C GLY A 45 8.53 21.09 15.56
N ASP A 46 8.81 19.79 15.43
CA ASP A 46 7.88 18.74 15.84
C ASP A 46 7.80 18.63 17.36
N ALA A 47 6.59 18.38 17.85
CA ALA A 47 6.31 18.35 19.29
C ALA A 47 6.74 17.04 19.98
N GLN A 48 7.28 16.07 19.23
CA GLN A 48 7.58 14.73 19.72
C GLN A 48 8.87 14.17 19.13
N SER A 49 9.58 13.38 19.93
CA SER A 49 10.72 12.54 19.52
C SER A 49 10.25 11.18 19.05
#